data_AF-A0A0M2V9T8-F1
#
_entry.id   AF-A0A0M2V9T8-F1
#
_cell.length_a   1.000
_cell.length_b   1.000
_cell.length_c   1.000
_cell.angle_alpha   90.00
_cell.angle_beta   90.00
_cell.angle_gamma   90.00
#
_symmetry.space_group_name_H-M   'P 1'
#
loop_
_entity.id
_entity.type
_entity.pdbx_description
1 polymer ?
#
loop_
_entity_poly.entity_id
_entity_poly.type
_entity_poly.pdbx_seq_one_letter_code
_entity_poly.pdbx_strand_id
1 'polypeptide(L)' 'MLTSALNDAIKYNEKFLHSETIRDVADYEEHLLCLENCQAWLEDEYKRIAQGNAQLLPYEKIVR' A
#
# COMPACT_ATOMS: atom_id res chain seq x y z
N MET A 1 -9.77 -2.80 6.70
CA MET A 1 -9.56 -1.34 6.85
C MET A 1 -8.10 -0.96 6.74
N LEU A 2 -7.14 -1.70 7.34
CA LEU A 2 -5.71 -1.39 7.22
C LEU A 2 -5.15 -1.49 5.79
N THR A 3 -5.41 -2.58 5.07
CA THR A 3 -4.95 -2.79 3.68
C THR A 3 -5.39 -1.68 2.72
N SER A 4 -6.61 -1.17 2.91
CA SER A 4 -7.18 -0.06 2.15
C SER A 4 -6.48 1.26 2.48
N ALA A 5 -6.28 1.52 3.78
CA ALA A 5 -5.62 2.74 4.25
C ALA A 5 -4.15 2.82 3.80
N LEU A 6 -3.43 1.69 3.80
CA LEU A 6 -2.05 1.65 3.33
C LEU A 6 -1.96 1.88 1.81
N ASN A 7 -2.89 1.31 1.04
CA ASN A 7 -3.01 1.61 -0.39
C ASN A 7 -3.27 3.09 -0.67
N ASP A 8 -4.19 3.71 0.07
CA ASP A 8 -4.48 5.13 -0.06
C ASP A 8 -3.26 5.98 0.29
N ALA A 9 -2.49 5.58 1.31
CA ALA A 9 -1.24 6.24 1.69
C ALA A 9 -0.18 6.13 0.59
N ILE A 10 -0.01 4.96 -0.03
CA ILE A 10 0.91 4.78 -1.17
C ILE A 10 0.51 5.69 -2.32
N LYS A 11 -0.76 5.65 -2.75
CA LYS A 11 -1.28 6.49 -3.84
C LYS A 11 -1.13 7.98 -3.58
N TYR A 12 -1.31 8.40 -2.33
CA TYR A 12 -1.09 9.79 -1.93
C TYR A 12 0.39 10.16 -2.05
N ASN A 13 1.29 9.34 -1.51
CA ASN A 13 2.73 9.59 -1.53
C ASN A 13 3.30 9.55 -2.95
N GLU A 14 2.84 8.62 -3.81
CA GLU A 14 3.19 8.61 -5.23
C GLU A 14 2.81 9.93 -5.91
N LYS A 15 1.56 10.40 -5.73
CA LYS A 15 1.11 11.67 -6.31
C LYS A 15 1.85 12.87 -5.75
N PHE A 16 2.18 12.83 -4.46
CA PHE A 16 2.93 13.89 -3.79
C PHE A 16 4.36 13.97 -4.31
N LEU A 17 5.01 12.82 -4.52
CA LEU A 17 6.35 12.70 -5.09
C LEU A 17 6.44 13.31 -6.50
N HIS A 18 5.41 13.09 -7.31
CA HIS A 18 5.32 13.65 -8.66
C HIS A 18 4.80 15.10 -8.68
N SER A 19 4.54 15.71 -7.53
CA SER A 19 4.12 17.11 -7.47
C SER A 19 5.32 18.04 -7.63
N GLU A 20 5.11 19.20 -8.24
CA GLU A 20 6.14 20.24 -8.40
C GLU A 20 6.58 20.89 -7.06
N THR A 21 5.98 20.44 -5.94
CA THR A 21 6.18 20.99 -4.60
C THR A 21 7.47 20.50 -3.95
N ILE A 22 7.93 19.29 -4.31
CA ILE A 22 9.07 18.64 -3.68
C ILE A 22 10.33 18.90 -4.51
N ARG A 23 11.38 19.39 -3.85
CA ARG A 23 12.70 19.64 -4.47
C ARG A 23 13.70 18.53 -4.19
N ASP A 24 13.59 17.91 -3.02
CA ASP A 24 14.41 16.79 -2.59
C ASP A 24 13.51 15.57 -2.39
N VAL A 25 13.63 14.61 -3.29
CA VAL A 25 12.73 13.46 -3.40
C VAL A 25 13.24 12.22 -2.66
N ALA A 26 14.52 12.19 -2.26
CA ALA A 26 15.16 10.98 -1.77
C ALA A 26 14.48 10.39 -0.51
N ASP A 27 14.20 11.25 0.48
CA ASP A 27 13.52 10.83 1.71
C ASP A 27 12.09 10.32 1.44
N TYR A 28 11.42 10.88 0.43
CA TYR A 28 10.06 10.48 0.05
C TYR A 28 10.05 9.18 -0.75
N GLU A 29 11.04 8.95 -1.60
CA GLU A 29 11.25 7.67 -2.29
C GLU A 29 11.54 6.55 -1.28
N GLU A 30 12.40 6.80 -0.29
CA GLU A 30 12.66 5.83 0.78
C GLU A 30 11.41 5.54 1.61
N HIS A 31 10.64 6.57 1.95
CA HIS A 31 9.37 6.40 2.65
C HIS A 31 8.36 5.59 1.82
N LEU A 32 8.21 5.91 0.53
CA LEU A 32 7.33 5.21 -0.39
C LEU A 32 7.72 3.72 -0.50
N LEU A 33 9.00 3.43 -0.64
CA LEU A 33 9.54 2.06 -0.65
C LEU A 33 9.19 1.30 0.65
N CYS A 34 9.26 1.95 1.81
CA CYS A 34 8.84 1.35 3.07
C CYS A 34 7.35 0.99 3.08
N LEU A 35 6.50 1.86 2.54
CA LEU A 35 5.06 1.61 2.44
C LEU A 35 4.76 0.45 1.48
N GLU A 36 5.42 0.40 0.33
CA GLU A 36 5.28 -0.69 -0.65
C GLU A 36 5.69 -2.05 -0.06
N ASN A 37 6.83 -2.10 0.64
CA ASN A 37 7.28 -3.31 1.34
C ASN A 37 6.26 -3.77 2.40
N CYS A 38 5.68 -2.82 3.13
CA CYS A 38 4.64 -3.12 4.12
C CYS A 38 3.36 -3.65 3.45
N GLN A 39 2.97 -3.08 2.29
CA GLN A 39 1.81 -3.52 1.52
C GLN A 39 2.00 -4.93 0.97
N ALA A 40 3.19 -5.26 0.46
CA ALA A 40 3.53 -6.60 0.00
C ALA A 40 3.44 -7.64 1.13
N TRP A 41 3.97 -7.31 2.31
CA TRP A 41 3.84 -8.18 3.49
C TRP A 41 2.37 -8.35 3.91
N LEU A 42 1.58 -7.28 3.92
CA LEU A 42 0.15 -7.31 4.23
C LEU A 42 -0.66 -8.13 3.21
N GLU A 43 -0.27 -8.10 1.93
CA GLU A 43 -0.88 -8.92 0.88
C GLU A 43 -0.69 -10.41 1.16
N ASP A 44 0.53 -10.82 1.47
CA ASP A 44 0.86 -12.21 1.77
C ASP A 44 0.11 -12.71 3.00
N GLU A 45 0.09 -11.93 4.08
CA GLU A 45 -0.66 -12.26 5.28
C GLU A 45 -2.17 -12.32 5.02
N TYR A 46 -2.71 -11.36 4.26
CA TYR A 46 -4.13 -11.39 3.88
C TYR A 46 -4.48 -12.64 3.08
N LYS A 47 -3.66 -13.01 2.09
CA LYS A 47 -3.86 -14.22 1.27
C LYS A 47 -3.77 -15.49 2.11
N ARG A 48 -2.84 -15.58 3.06
CA ARG A 48 -2.76 -16.70 4.01
C ARG A 48 -4.03 -16.83 4.84
N ILE A 49 -4.57 -15.74 5.36
CA ILE A 49 -5.80 -15.75 6.14
C ILE A 49 -7.01 -16.11 5.25
N ALA A 50 -7.04 -15.60 4.01
CA ALA A 50 -8.11 -15.86 3.04
C ALA A 50 -8.22 -17.35 2.66
N GLN A 51 -7.12 -18.10 2.66
CA GLN A 51 -7.14 -19.56 2.44
C GLN A 51 -8.01 -20.29 3.48
N GLY A 52 -8.09 -19.79 4.71
CA GLY A 52 -8.92 -20.34 5.78
C GLY A 52 -10.30 -19.71 5.92
N ASN A 53 -10.61 -18.65 5.16
CA ASN A 53 -11.82 -17.84 5.34
C ASN A 53 -12.46 -17.46 4.00
N ALA A 54 -13.37 -18.30 3.51
CA ALA A 54 -14.07 -18.11 2.23
C ALA A 54 -15.00 -16.87 2.17
N GLN A 55 -15.25 -16.19 3.29
CA GLN A 55 -16.08 -14.99 3.37
C GLN A 55 -15.28 -13.69 3.13
N LEU A 56 -13.95 -13.76 3.08
CA LEU A 56 -13.12 -12.59 2.84
C LEU A 56 -13.23 -12.14 1.38
N LEU A 57 -13.24 -10.82 1.19
CA LEU A 57 -13.19 -10.24 -0.15
C LEU A 57 -11.84 -10.55 -0.81
N PRO A 58 -11.79 -10.75 -2.13
CA PRO A 58 -10.52 -10.80 -2.86
C PRO A 58 -9.67 -9.56 -2.56
N TYR A 59 -8.38 -9.75 -2.32
CA TYR A 59 -7.45 -8.69 -1.94
C TYR A 59 -7.49 -7.53 -2.95
N GLU A 60 -7.58 -7.85 -4.23
CA GLU A 60 -7.60 -6.90 -5.36
C GLU A 60 -8.81 -5.97 -5.32
N LYS A 61 -9.91 -6.36 -4.65
CA LYS A 61 -11.08 -5.50 -4.45
C LYS A 61 -10.88 -4.49 -3.31
N ILE A 62 -9.90 -4.71 -2.44
CA ILE A 62 -9.60 -3.89 -1.27
C ILE A 62 -8.56 -2.81 -1.59
N VAL A 63 -7.61 -3.11 -2.47
CA VAL A 63 -6.48 -2.24 -2.86
C VAL A 63 -6.82 -1.33 -4.06
N ARG A 64 -8.11 -1.14 -4.33
CA ARG A 64 -8.63 -0.53 -5.55
C ARG A 64 -8.14 0.89 -5.79
#